data_AF-A0A0T9SLS4-F1
#
_entry.id   AF-A0A0T9SLS4-F1
#
_cell.length_a   1.000
_cell.length_b   1.000
_cell.length_c   1.000
_cell.angle_alpha   90.00
_cell.angle_beta   90.00
_cell.angle_gamma   90.00
#
_symmetry.space_group_name_H-M   'P 1'
#
loop_
_entity.id
_entity.type
_entity.pdbx_description
1 polymer ?
#
loop_
_entity_poly.entity_id
_entity_poly.type
_entity_poly.pdbx_seq_one_letter_code
_entity_poly.pdbx_strand_id
1 'polypeptide(L)' 'MMYGLFLLVCYTFQPCQYEPQGYVYPDDKNCIADIQQQGLPPEYECLPVDGVLYARKQ' A
#
# COMPACT_ATOMS: atom_id res chain seq x y z
N MET A 1 -23.66 4.00 -1.20
CA MET A 1 -23.44 3.75 -2.64
C MET A 1 -22.21 4.54 -3.10
N MET A 2 -21.00 3.99 -2.95
CA MET A 2 -19.73 4.70 -3.26
C MET A 2 -18.71 3.75 -3.93
N TYR A 3 -19.14 2.92 -4.89
CA TYR A 3 -18.23 2.05 -5.67
C TYR A 3 -18.16 2.43 -7.16
N GLY A 4 -18.98 3.38 -7.62
CA GLY A 4 -19.07 3.73 -9.06
C GLY A 4 -17.91 4.57 -9.58
N LEU A 5 -17.34 5.46 -8.75
CA LEU A 5 -16.26 6.37 -9.16
C LEU A 5 -14.92 5.63 -9.35
N PHE A 6 -14.62 4.63 -8.51
CA PHE A 6 -13.40 3.82 -8.63
C PHE A 6 -13.37 3.00 -9.92
N LEU A 7 -14.50 2.40 -10.31
CA LEU A 7 -14.61 1.60 -11.53
C LEU A 7 -14.44 2.45 -12.81
N LEU A 8 -14.93 3.70 -12.80
CA LEU A 8 -14.82 4.63 -13.93
C LEU A 8 -13.37 5.01 -14.24
N VAL A 9 -12.56 5.30 -13.22
CA VAL A 9 -11.14 5.65 -13.38
C VAL A 9 -10.36 4.49 -14.02
N CYS A 10 -10.63 3.26 -13.58
CA CYS A 10 -9.96 2.10 -14.15
C CYS A 10 -10.37 1.74 -15.58
N TYR A 11 -11.59 2.11 -15.97
CA TYR A 11 -12.04 1.96 -17.35
C TYR A 11 -11.40 3.02 -18.28
N THR A 12 -11.22 4.26 -17.81
CA THR A 12 -10.68 5.34 -18.65
C THR A 12 -9.16 5.33 -18.78
N PHE A 13 -8.42 4.80 -17.79
CA PHE A 13 -6.96 4.75 -17.80
C PHE A 13 -6.46 3.30 -17.75
N GLN A 14 -6.30 2.67 -18.92
CA GLN A 14 -5.73 1.32 -19.03
C GLN A 14 -4.21 1.35 -19.21
N PRO A 15 -3.46 0.41 -18.59
CA PRO A 15 -3.96 -0.65 -17.72
C PRO A 15 -4.15 -0.18 -16.27
N CYS A 16 -5.39 -0.23 -15.76
CA CYS A 16 -5.65 -0.04 -14.34
C CYS A 16 -5.39 -1.36 -13.61
N GLN A 17 -4.12 -1.72 -13.47
CA GLN A 17 -3.72 -2.80 -12.59
C GLN A 17 -3.74 -2.26 -11.17
N TYR A 18 -4.65 -2.80 -10.35
CA TYR A 18 -4.60 -2.57 -8.91
C TYR A 18 -3.31 -3.20 -8.39
N GLU A 19 -2.35 -2.37 -8.03
CA GLU A 19 -1.14 -2.80 -7.33
C GLU A 19 -1.35 -2.59 -5.83
N PRO A 20 -1.24 -3.65 -5.01
CA PRO A 20 -1.24 -3.50 -3.57
C PRO A 20 -0.07 -2.59 -3.17
N GLN A 21 -0.37 -1.43 -2.60
CA GLN A 21 0.63 -0.43 -2.19
C GLN A 21 1.33 -0.79 -0.86
N GLY A 22 1.12 -2.01 -0.34
CA GLY A 22 1.69 -2.49 0.90
C GLY A 22 0.78 -3.45 1.68
N TYR A 23 1.32 -3.99 2.76
CA TYR A 23 0.63 -4.87 3.70
C TYR A 23 0.61 -4.23 5.09
N VAL A 24 -0.49 -4.45 5.83
CA VAL A 24 -0.60 -4.03 7.22
C VAL A 24 -0.23 -5.21 8.10
N TYR A 25 0.81 -5.02 8.92
CA TYR A 25 1.26 -6.02 9.89
C TYR A 25 0.85 -5.61 11.32
N PRO A 26 0.75 -6.58 12.25
CA PRO A 26 0.45 -6.29 13.64
C PRO A 26 1.54 -5.45 14.34
N ASP A 27 2.79 -5.60 13.90
CA ASP A 27 3.97 -4.91 14.43
C ASP A 27 5.06 -4.77 13.36
N ASP A 28 6.12 -4.05 13.73
CA ASP A 28 7.30 -3.80 12.90
C ASP A 28 8.12 -5.08 12.64
N LYS A 29 8.20 -5.99 13.62
CA LYS A 29 8.95 -7.25 13.49
C LYS A 29 8.44 -8.11 12.36
N ASN A 30 7.12 -8.24 12.21
CA ASN A 30 6.51 -9.00 11.13
C ASN A 30 6.80 -8.37 9.76
N CYS A 31 6.80 -7.04 9.66
CA CYS A 31 7.16 -6.33 8.43
C CYS A 31 8.64 -6.53 8.05
N ILE A 32 9.56 -6.38 9.01
CA ILE A 32 11.00 -6.55 8.78
C ILE A 32 11.33 -7.98 8.36
N ALA A 33 10.71 -8.97 9.02
CA ALA A 33 10.89 -10.37 8.69
C ALA A 33 10.46 -10.67 7.24
N ASP A 34 9.35 -10.08 6.78
CA ASP A 34 8.84 -10.29 5.44
C ASP A 34 9.75 -9.66 4.36
N ILE A 35 10.25 -8.44 4.59
CA ILE A 35 11.24 -7.78 3.73
C ILE A 35 12.48 -8.65 3.55
N GLN A 36 13.01 -9.19 4.65
CA GLN A 36 14.20 -10.03 4.63
C GLN A 36 13.94 -11.38 3.95
N GLN A 37 12.80 -12.00 4.25
CA GLN A 37 12.44 -13.31 3.71
C GLN A 37 12.21 -13.26 2.20
N GLN A 38 11.54 -12.22 1.71
CA GLN A 38 11.23 -12.06 0.29
C GLN A 38 12.38 -11.40 -0.49
N GLY A 39 13.39 -10.86 0.20
CA GLY A 39 14.49 -10.14 -0.45
C GLY A 39 14.00 -8.88 -1.16
N LEU A 40 13.05 -8.16 -0.55
CA LEU A 40 12.45 -6.98 -1.15
C LEU A 40 13.47 -5.85 -1.31
N PRO A 41 13.34 -5.03 -2.36
CA PRO A 41 14.24 -3.91 -2.58
C PRO A 41 14.05 -2.83 -1.49
N PRO A 42 15.03 -1.92 -1.32
CA PRO A 42 15.04 -0.94 -0.23
C PRO A 42 13.90 0.08 -0.29
N GLU A 43 13.11 0.13 -1.37
CA GLU A 43 11.90 0.96 -1.42
C GLU A 43 10.78 0.45 -0.49
N TYR A 44 10.85 -0.80 -0.04
CA TYR A 44 9.91 -1.35 0.93
C TYR A 44 10.33 -0.98 2.36
N GLU A 45 9.58 -0.07 2.96
CA GLU A 45 9.82 0.42 4.32
C GLU A 45 8.66 0.07 5.27
N CYS A 46 8.99 -0.24 6.52
CA CYS A 46 8.01 -0.45 7.58
C CYS A 46 7.58 0.89 8.18
N LEU A 47 6.43 1.40 7.75
CA LEU A 47 5.85 2.65 8.26
C LEU A 47 4.68 2.37 9.21
N PRO A 48 4.56 3.11 10.33
CA PRO A 48 3.43 2.96 11.23
C PRO A 48 2.13 3.34 10.50
N VAL A 49 1.10 2.51 10.59
CA VAL A 49 -0.21 2.75 9.95
C VAL A 49 -0.79 4.09 10.38
N ASP A 50 -0.67 4.41 11.68
CA ASP A 50 -1.11 5.69 12.23
C ASP A 50 -0.27 6.88 11.75
N GLY A 51 0.93 6.68 11.20
CA GLY A 51 1.75 7.74 10.59
C GLY A 51 1.41 8.01 9.12
N VAL A 52 0.97 6.99 8.38
CA VAL A 52 0.66 7.11 6.94
C VAL A 52 -0.65 7.88 6.71
N LEU A 53 -1.60 7.83 7.64
CA LEU A 53 -2.87 8.56 7.53
C LEU A 53 -2.74 10.08 7.72
N TYR A 54 -1.72 10.55 8.45
CA TYR A 54 -1.49 11.99 8.64
C TYR A 54 -0.52 12.60 7.61
N ALA A 55 0.36 11.82 6.99
CA ALA A 55 1.29 12.31 5.97
C ALA A 55 0.58 12.74 4.66
N ARG A 56 -0.62 12.23 4.36
CA ARG A 56 -1.43 12.65 3.19
C ARG A 56 -2.29 13.90 3.42
N LYS A 57 -2.18 14.57 4.57
CA LYS A 57 -2.81 15.88 4.84
C LYS A 57 -1.75 16.98 4.88
N GLN A 58 -1.03 17.20 3.77
CA GLN A 58 -0.35 18.47 3.49
C GLN A 58 -0.54 18.81 2.03
#